data_AF-A0A7S1LPG5-F1
#
_entry.id   AF-A0A7S1LPG5-F1
#
_cell.length_a   1.000
_cell.length_b   1.000
_cell.length_c   1.000
_cell.angle_alpha   90.00
_cell.angle_beta   90.00
_cell.angle_gamma   90.00
#
_symmetry.space_group_name_H-M   'P 1'
#
loop_
_entity.id
_entity.type
_entity.pdbx_description
1 polymer ?
#
loop_
_entity_poly.entity_id
_entity_poly.type
_entity_poly.pdbx_seq_one_letter_code
_entity_poly.pdbx_strand_id
1 'polypeptide(L)'
;YDEPRIAREFLRAHNVYRCTAGLQLLVWDQKAFSSARRYASRAPVDRLQHSPEAERRAPSGAVYGENIAIGELLQPGQVVARWHSEIRSTTGGGGGGGGPR
;
A
#
# COMPACT_ATOMS: atom_id res chain seq x y z
N TYR A 1 -5.83 2.56 15.91
CA TYR A 1 -5.65 1.45 14.95
C TYR A 1 -5.63 0.15 15.72
N ASP A 2 -6.69 -0.65 15.58
CA ASP A 2 -6.76 -2.01 16.10
C ASP A 2 -6.09 -2.94 15.08
N GLU A 3 -4.88 -3.39 15.38
CA GLU A 3 -4.00 -4.05 14.40
C GLU A 3 -4.58 -5.35 13.84
N PRO A 4 -5.06 -6.34 14.63
CA PRO A 4 -5.60 -7.59 14.07
C PRO A 4 -6.73 -7.37 13.06
N ARG A 5 -7.59 -6.37 13.30
CA ARG A 5 -8.67 -6.02 12.37
C ARG A 5 -8.13 -5.34 11.11
N ILE A 6 -7.32 -4.30 11.26
CA ILE A 6 -6.73 -3.55 10.16
C ILE A 6 -5.86 -4.45 9.27
N ALA A 7 -5.07 -5.34 9.87
CA ALA A 7 -4.25 -6.32 9.17
C ALA A 7 -5.09 -7.21 8.27
N ARG A 8 -6.16 -7.80 8.81
CA ARG A 8 -7.06 -8.68 8.07
C ARG A 8 -7.75 -7.95 6.92
N GLU A 9 -8.26 -6.75 7.16
CA GLU A 9 -9.00 -5.98 6.16
C GLU A 9 -8.11 -5.52 5.00
N PHE A 10 -6.94 -4.94 5.29
CA PHE A 10 -5.98 -4.56 4.24
C PHE A 10 -5.46 -5.77 3.49
N LEU A 11 -5.04 -6.83 4.19
CA LEU A 11 -4.45 -7.99 3.54
C LEU A 11 -5.45 -8.70 2.62
N ARG A 12 -6.69 -8.87 3.09
CA ARG A 12 -7.77 -9.46 2.28
C ARG A 12 -8.04 -8.61 1.04
N ALA A 13 -8.19 -7.30 1.19
CA ALA A 13 -8.49 -6.41 0.08
C ALA A 13 -7.39 -6.43 -1.00
N HIS A 14 -6.11 -6.41 -0.62
CA HIS A 14 -5.00 -6.53 -1.58
C HIS A 14 -5.00 -7.90 -2.28
N ASN A 15 -5.20 -8.97 -1.50
CA ASN A 15 -5.12 -10.34 -2.02
C ASN A 15 -6.27 -10.70 -2.96
N VAL A 16 -7.44 -10.06 -2.86
CA VAL A 16 -8.51 -10.19 -3.87
C VAL A 16 -7.99 -9.76 -5.24
N TYR A 17 -7.43 -8.54 -5.37
CA TYR A 17 -6.95 -8.02 -6.65
C TYR A 17 -5.73 -8.79 -7.18
N ARG A 18 -4.81 -9.18 -6.29
CA ARG A 18 -3.63 -9.98 -6.69
C ARG A 18 -4.03 -11.37 -7.18
N CYS A 19 -5.00 -12.01 -6.52
CA CYS A 19 -5.53 -13.30 -6.95
C CYS A 19 -6.16 -13.21 -8.35
N THR A 20 -6.98 -12.19 -8.62
CA THR A 20 -7.58 -11.99 -9.95
C THR A 20 -6.56 -11.72 -11.05
N ALA A 21 -5.38 -11.21 -10.69
CA ALA A 21 -4.27 -10.95 -11.61
C ALA A 21 -3.25 -12.11 -11.70
N GLY A 22 -3.47 -13.24 -10.99
CA GLY A 22 -2.54 -14.37 -10.98
C GLY A 22 -1.21 -14.11 -10.25
N LEU A 23 -1.17 -13.11 -9.37
CA LEU A 23 0.03 -12.73 -8.62
C LEU A 23 0.10 -13.44 -7.26
N GLN A 24 1.33 -13.67 -6.77
CA GLN A 24 1.56 -14.23 -5.44
C GLN A 24 0.85 -13.42 -4.36
N LEU A 25 0.19 -14.07 -3.40
CA LEU A 25 -0.50 -13.38 -2.31
C LEU A 25 0.51 -12.69 -1.36
N LEU A 26 0.12 -11.53 -0.85
CA LEU A 26 0.87 -10.84 0.20
C LEU A 26 0.66 -11.55 1.54
N VAL A 27 1.62 -11.34 2.43
CA VAL A 27 1.56 -11.67 3.86
C VAL A 27 1.69 -10.40 4.68
N TRP A 28 1.13 -10.38 5.89
CA TRP A 28 1.24 -9.24 6.79
C TRP A 28 2.65 -9.15 7.39
N ASP A 29 3.26 -7.96 7.34
CA ASP A 29 4.53 -7.66 8.01
C ASP A 29 4.30 -6.63 9.11
N GLN A 30 4.57 -7.05 10.35
CA GLN A 30 4.34 -6.23 11.53
C GLN A 30 5.25 -4.99 11.60
N LYS A 31 6.46 -5.07 11.03
CA LYS A 31 7.39 -3.94 10.99
C LYS A 31 6.95 -2.91 9.96
N ALA A 32 6.49 -3.36 8.79
CA ALA A 32 5.88 -2.48 7.79
C ALA A 32 4.66 -1.73 8.38
N PHE A 33 3.77 -2.44 9.08
CA PHE A 33 2.64 -1.81 9.77
C PHE A 33 3.08 -0.79 10.82
N SER A 34 4.07 -1.12 11.64
CA SER A 34 4.58 -0.21 12.68
C SER A 34 5.14 1.08 12.08
N SER A 35 5.90 0.99 10.98
CA SER A 35 6.39 2.16 10.26
C SER A 35 5.25 2.98 9.64
N ALA A 36 4.30 2.34 8.96
CA ALA A 36 3.15 3.02 8.35
C ALA A 36 2.27 3.74 9.40
N ARG A 37 2.01 3.09 10.54
CA ARG A 37 1.24 3.68 11.65
C ARG A 37 1.94 4.91 12.24
N ARG A 38 3.27 4.85 12.42
CA ARG A 38 4.07 5.98 12.93
C ARG A 38 4.04 7.16 11.96
N TYR A 39 4.09 6.91 10.66
CA TYR A 39 4.00 7.97 9.67
C TYR A 39 2.59 8.59 9.63
N ALA A 40 1.56 7.75 9.54
CA ALA A 40 0.17 8.18 9.46
C ALA A 40 -0.27 9.08 10.63
N SER A 41 0.28 8.90 11.84
CA SER A 41 -0.06 9.75 13.00
C SER A 41 0.44 11.20 12.92
N ARG A 42 1.31 11.52 11.96
CA ARG A 42 1.92 12.85 11.80
C ARG A 42 2.03 13.32 10.35
N ALA A 43 1.46 12.54 9.43
CA ALA A 43 1.44 12.90 8.01
C ALA A 43 0.56 14.14 7.81
N PRO A 44 0.89 15.00 6.83
CA PRO A 44 -0.01 16.07 6.44
C PRO A 44 -1.33 15.50 5.92
N VAL A 45 -2.44 16.17 6.25
CA VAL A 45 -3.80 15.78 5.83
C VAL A 45 -4.36 16.67 4.72
N ASP A 46 -3.61 17.70 4.32
CA ASP A 46 -3.94 18.64 3.25
C ASP A 46 -3.27 18.27 1.91
N ARG A 47 -2.29 17.36 1.94
CA ARG A 47 -1.55 16.92 0.74
C ARG A 47 -1.05 15.49 0.88
N LEU A 48 -1.03 14.75 -0.22
CA LEU A 48 -0.36 13.47 -0.30
C LEU A 48 1.16 13.69 -0.29
N GLN A 49 1.83 13.15 0.72
CA GLN A 49 3.28 13.25 0.86
C GLN A 49 3.82 11.92 1.34
N HIS A 50 4.85 11.39 0.67
CA HIS A 50 5.54 10.17 1.09
C HIS A 50 6.34 10.36 2.37
N SER A 51 6.48 9.27 3.15
CA SER A 51 7.38 9.26 4.29
C SER A 51 8.85 9.39 3.84
N PRO A 52 9.73 9.95 4.70
CA PRO A 52 11.17 9.81 4.50
C PRO A 52 11.55 8.33 4.34
N GLU A 53 12.44 8.04 3.40
CA GLU A 53 12.86 6.66 3.09
C GLU A 53 13.41 5.93 4.32
N ALA A 54 14.19 6.64 5.15
CA ALA A 54 14.78 6.12 6.37
C ALA A 54 13.75 5.52 7.34
N GLU A 55 12.49 5.99 7.29
CA GLU A 55 11.43 5.51 8.18
C GLU A 55 10.72 4.25 7.68
N ARG A 56 10.91 3.92 6.40
CA ARG A 56 10.36 2.74 5.73
C ARG A 56 11.43 1.73 5.34
N ARG A 57 12.58 1.73 6.03
CA ARG A 57 13.62 0.71 5.89
C ARG A 57 13.26 -0.55 6.69
N ALA A 58 13.26 -1.69 6.00
CA ALA A 58 13.15 -3.01 6.58
C ALA A 58 14.46 -3.40 7.29
N PRO A 59 14.42 -4.34 8.26
CA PRO A 59 15.63 -4.85 8.90
C PRO A 59 16.63 -5.49 7.94
N SER A 60 16.16 -6.00 6.80
CA SER A 60 17.00 -6.54 5.74
C SER A 60 17.79 -5.47 4.97
N GLY A 61 17.57 -4.19 5.26
CA GLY A 61 18.14 -3.06 4.52
C GLY A 61 17.32 -2.63 3.30
N ALA A 62 16.35 -3.44 2.87
CA ALA A 62 15.40 -3.08 1.83
C ALA A 62 14.49 -1.92 2.26
N VAL A 63 13.90 -1.23 1.30
CA VAL A 63 12.96 -0.14 1.55
C VAL A 63 11.55 -0.59 1.17
N TYR A 64 10.58 -0.50 2.08
CA TYR A 64 9.19 -0.77 1.78
C TYR A 64 8.64 0.28 0.79
N GLY A 65 7.84 -0.16 -0.19
CA GLY A 65 7.01 0.75 -0.99
C GLY A 65 5.94 1.43 -0.14
N GLU A 66 5.28 2.46 -0.67
CA GLU A 66 4.26 3.21 0.06
C GLU A 66 3.14 3.67 -0.87
N ASN A 67 1.90 3.47 -0.44
CA ASN A 67 0.70 4.11 -1.00
C ASN A 67 0.04 4.94 0.10
N ILE A 68 -0.52 6.09 -0.27
CA ILE A 68 -1.13 7.04 0.67
C ILE A 68 -2.55 7.37 0.22
N ALA A 69 -3.45 7.48 1.19
CA ALA A 69 -4.79 7.98 0.98
C ALA A 69 -5.16 8.93 2.12
N ILE A 70 -5.81 10.03 1.77
CA ILE A 70 -6.36 11.02 2.69
C ILE A 70 -7.87 11.08 2.46
N GLY A 71 -8.62 11.16 3.55
CA GLY A 71 -10.06 11.33 3.52
C GLY A 71 -10.70 10.94 4.85
N GLU A 72 -11.95 11.35 5.02
CA GLU A 72 -12.72 11.04 6.22
C GLU A 72 -13.37 9.66 6.13
N LEU A 73 -13.40 8.96 7.27
CA LEU A 73 -14.12 7.68 7.47
C LEU A 73 -13.77 6.59 6.43
N LEU A 74 -12.56 6.62 5.87
CA LEU A 74 -12.12 5.64 4.89
C LEU A 74 -11.91 4.27 5.53
N GLN A 75 -12.60 3.26 5.00
CA GLN A 75 -12.39 1.87 5.38
C GLN A 75 -11.24 1.25 4.56
N PRO A 76 -10.43 0.32 5.11
CA PRO A 76 -9.30 -0.27 4.40
C PRO A 76 -9.62 -0.81 3.01
N GLY A 77 -10.75 -1.52 2.86
CA GLY A 77 -11.18 -2.03 1.56
C GLY A 77 -11.46 -0.93 0.53
N GLN A 78 -12.04 0.19 0.95
CA GLN A 78 -12.29 1.34 0.07
C GLN A 78 -10.99 2.00 -0.36
N VAL A 79 -10.02 2.11 0.56
CA VAL A 79 -8.69 2.66 0.26
C VAL A 79 -7.97 1.82 -0.80
N VAL A 80 -7.92 0.49 -0.60
CA VAL A 80 -7.28 -0.42 -1.57
C VAL A 80 -7.99 -0.40 -2.92
N ALA A 81 -9.33 -0.36 -2.93
CA ALA A 81 -10.09 -0.25 -4.17
C ALA A 81 -9.79 1.04 -4.93
N ARG A 82 -9.59 2.18 -4.24
CA ARG A 82 -9.21 3.46 -4.86
C ARG A 82 -7.85 3.35 -5.54
N TRP A 83 -6.82 2.87 -4.83
CA TRP A 83 -5.49 2.66 -5.40
C TRP A 83 -5.53 1.69 -6.59
N HIS A 84 -6.22 0.55 -6.46
CA HIS A 84 -6.33 -0.40 -7.56
C HIS A 84 -7.02 0.21 -8.79
N SER A 85 -8.00 1.10 -8.59
CA SER A 85 -8.74 1.71 -9.69
C SER A 85 -7.89 2.58 -10.63
N GLU A 86 -6.67 2.94 -10.22
CA GLU A 86 -5.66 3.60 -11.04
C GLU A 86 -5.21 2.75 -12.23
N ILE A 87 -5.45 1.42 -12.22
CA ILE A 87 -5.20 0.55 -13.38
C ILE A 87 -5.90 1.03 -14.65
N ARG A 88 -7.04 1.73 -14.51
CA ARG A 88 -7.77 2.32 -15.65
C ARG A 88 -6.98 3.41 -16.36
N SER A 89 -6.06 4.06 -15.65
CA SER A 89 -5.16 5.09 -16.16
C SER A 89 -3.81 4.52 -16.63
N THR A 90 -3.59 3.22 -16.46
CA THR A 90 -2.37 2.55 -16.96
C THR A 90 -2.63 2.00 -18.35
N THR A 91 -2.08 2.64 -19.38
CA THR A 91 -2.11 2.13 -20.76
C THR A 91 -1.30 0.83 -20.84
N GLY A 92 -1.94 -0.28 -21.23
CA GLY A 92 -1.24 -1.53 -21.59
C GLY A 92 -0.91 -2.51 -20.47
N GLY A 93 -1.43 -2.34 -19.24
CA GLY A 93 -1.40 -3.39 -18.21
C GLY A 93 -0.02 -3.84 -17.72
N GLY A 94 1.04 -3.07 -17.98
CA GLY A 94 2.40 -3.36 -17.55
C GLY A 94 3.00 -2.16 -16.84
N GLY A 95 3.06 -2.20 -15.50
CA GLY A 95 3.94 -1.32 -14.74
C GLY A 95 5.38 -1.57 -15.19
N GLY A 96 6.09 -0.49 -15.54
CA GLY A 96 7.38 -0.47 -16.22
C GLY A 96 8.38 -1.54 -15.78
N GLY A 97 8.76 -2.37 -16.73
CA GLY A 97 9.78 -3.40 -16.61
C GLY A 97 10.08 -4.03 -17.97
N GLY A 98 10.43 -3.21 -18.96
CA GLY A 98 10.81 -3.72 -20.28
C GLY A 98 10.71 -2.66 -21.38
N GLY A 99 11.77 -1.88 -21.57
CA GLY A 99 12.04 -1.27 -22.87
C GLY A 99 12.77 -2.29 -23.76
N PRO A 100 12.44 -2.39 -25.07
CA PRO A 100 13.12 -3.29 -25.98
C PRO A 100 14.41 -2.66 -26.54
N ARG A 101 15.45 -3.50 -26.59
CA ARG A 101 16.66 -3.51 -27.44
C ARG A 101 17.62 -2.33 -27.39
#